data_AF-A0A534YG11-F1
#
_entry.id   AF-A0A534YG11-F1
#
_cell.length_a   1.000
_cell.length_b   1.000
_cell.length_c   1.000
_cell.angle_alpha   90.00
_cell.angle_beta   90.00
_cell.angle_gamma   90.00
#
_symmetry.space_group_name_H-M   'P 1'
#
loop_
_entity.id
_entity.type
_entity.pdbx_description
1 polymer ?
#
loop_
_entity_poly.entity_id
_entity_poly.type
_entity_poly.pdbx_seq_one_letter_code
_entity_poly.pdbx_strand_id
1 'polypeptide(L)'
;MRSVVLLVALLLIFACTKKEEAPPRTGQPGRTGSARISGVVRLSGAPPPPPRVTRGSTPECRKNAPPPRDAAVVLGAGGEVAEAFVWIREGLPEGDYPIPTGPVVVDQRGCEYAPRVIGVRAGQPVAFRNDDDALHNVHALGRGPNQFNFGMPLAGMETKRTFALPQVMVPIGCDVHPWMRAYAGVVQHPFFAVTGVDGKYLLQGLPPGSYTVEAWQEALPRTTVVVAVGDGESKTADFVLHQ
;
A
#
# COMPACT_ATOMS: atom_id res chain seq x y z
N MET A 1 -72.23 3.97 0.43
CA MET A 1 -70.87 3.80 -0.10
C MET A 1 -69.90 3.90 1.07
N ARG A 2 -69.29 2.79 1.51
CA ARG A 2 -68.34 2.77 2.63
C ARG A 2 -66.93 2.78 2.04
N SER A 3 -66.21 3.89 2.22
CA SER A 3 -64.82 4.03 1.77
C SER A 3 -63.90 3.24 2.68
N VAL A 4 -63.22 2.25 2.11
CA VAL A 4 -62.13 1.51 2.76
C VAL A 4 -60.84 2.27 2.46
N VAL A 5 -60.21 2.84 3.48
CA VAL A 5 -58.87 3.44 3.37
C VAL A 5 -57.84 2.32 3.57
N LEU A 6 -57.13 1.97 2.49
CA LEU A 6 -56.05 0.99 2.51
C LEU A 6 -54.77 1.69 2.98
N LEU A 7 -54.35 1.40 4.21
CA LEU A 7 -53.10 1.91 4.78
C LEU A 7 -51.94 1.05 4.26
N VAL A 8 -51.18 1.56 3.30
CA VAL A 8 -49.94 0.91 2.83
C VAL A 8 -48.83 1.26 3.82
N ALA A 9 -48.44 0.30 4.66
CA ALA A 9 -47.28 0.42 5.54
C ALA A 9 -45.99 0.26 4.71
N LEU A 10 -45.24 1.35 4.56
CA LEU A 10 -43.93 1.36 3.91
C LEU A 10 -42.91 0.75 4.90
N LEU A 11 -42.51 -0.50 4.71
CA LEU A 11 -41.40 -1.10 5.46
C LEU A 11 -40.09 -0.46 4.98
N LEU A 12 -39.55 0.46 5.77
CA LEU A 12 -38.17 0.94 5.67
C LEU A 12 -37.24 -0.20 6.13
N ILE A 13 -36.71 -0.96 5.18
CA ILE A 13 -35.62 -1.90 5.44
C ILE A 13 -34.36 -1.06 5.71
N PHE A 14 -34.10 -0.75 6.98
CA PHE A 14 -32.79 -0.27 7.41
C PHE A 14 -31.79 -1.41 7.22
N ALA A 15 -31.10 -1.43 6.08
CA ALA A 15 -29.90 -2.22 5.91
C ALA A 15 -28.84 -1.64 6.86
N CYS A 16 -28.70 -2.22 8.05
CA CYS A 16 -27.53 -1.99 8.91
C CYS A 16 -26.29 -2.41 8.13
N THR A 17 -25.63 -1.46 7.46
CA THR A 17 -24.26 -1.63 6.98
C THR A 17 -23.38 -1.93 8.17
N LYS A 18 -23.01 -3.20 8.36
CA LYS A 18 -22.03 -3.61 9.37
C LYS A 18 -20.75 -2.81 9.11
N LYS A 19 -20.32 -2.04 10.10
CA LYS A 19 -19.04 -1.34 10.07
C LYS A 19 -17.94 -2.40 9.97
N GLU A 20 -17.12 -2.32 8.93
CA GLU A 20 -15.98 -3.23 8.75
C GLU A 20 -14.96 -2.93 9.85
N GLU A 21 -14.69 -3.92 10.70
CA GLU A 21 -13.87 -3.78 11.89
C GLU A 21 -12.59 -4.63 11.75
N ALA A 22 -11.53 -4.25 12.47
CA ALA A 22 -10.27 -5.00 12.40
C ALA A 22 -10.50 -6.44 12.83
N PRO A 23 -9.86 -7.43 12.17
CA PRO A 23 -9.89 -8.78 12.67
C PRO A 23 -9.48 -8.77 14.15
N PRO A 24 -10.25 -9.42 15.03
CA PRO A 24 -9.94 -9.41 16.45
C PRO A 24 -8.55 -10.00 16.65
N ARG A 25 -7.79 -9.35 17.54
CA ARG A 25 -6.52 -9.91 18.00
C ARG A 25 -6.76 -11.27 18.64
N THR A 26 -5.94 -12.25 18.30
CA THR A 26 -6.11 -13.62 18.80
C THR A 26 -5.69 -13.75 20.26
N GLY A 27 -4.91 -12.79 20.76
CA GLY A 27 -4.27 -12.85 22.08
C GLY A 27 -3.06 -13.78 22.13
N GLN A 28 -2.78 -14.52 21.04
CA GLN A 28 -1.62 -15.40 20.92
C GLN A 28 -0.51 -14.68 20.15
N PRO A 29 0.74 -14.68 20.64
CA PRO A 29 1.85 -14.07 19.92
C PRO A 29 2.05 -14.68 18.53
N GLY A 30 2.23 -13.82 17.53
CA GLY A 30 2.63 -14.22 16.18
C GLY A 30 3.97 -14.95 16.18
N ARG A 31 4.03 -16.08 15.49
CA ARG A 31 5.23 -16.92 15.43
C ARG A 31 6.30 -16.24 14.57
N THR A 32 7.51 -16.14 15.11
CA THR A 32 8.71 -15.73 14.37
C THR A 32 9.68 -16.90 14.32
N GLY A 33 10.69 -16.79 13.46
CA GLY A 33 11.75 -17.78 13.34
C GLY A 33 13.04 -17.15 12.82
N SER A 34 13.88 -17.96 12.22
CA SER A 34 15.19 -17.54 11.71
C SER A 34 15.32 -17.67 10.19
N ALA A 35 14.28 -18.15 9.51
CA ALA A 35 14.30 -18.36 8.07
C ALA A 35 14.21 -17.05 7.28
N ARG A 36 14.72 -17.08 6.04
CA ARG A 36 14.80 -15.94 5.13
C ARG A 36 14.34 -16.34 3.73
N ILE A 37 13.62 -15.43 3.07
CA ILE A 37 13.31 -15.49 1.65
C ILE A 37 13.80 -14.19 1.02
N SER A 38 14.68 -14.26 0.04
CA SER A 38 15.19 -13.09 -0.69
C SER A 38 15.05 -13.30 -2.19
N GLY A 39 15.18 -12.23 -2.97
CA GLY A 39 15.19 -12.34 -4.42
C GLY A 39 15.25 -10.99 -5.09
N VAL A 40 15.10 -11.01 -6.41
CA VAL A 40 15.00 -9.82 -7.26
C VAL A 40 13.67 -9.83 -7.99
N VAL A 41 13.01 -8.67 -8.02
CA VAL A 41 11.85 -8.42 -8.88
C VAL A 41 12.33 -7.82 -10.20
N ARG A 42 11.98 -8.44 -11.32
CA ARG A 42 12.32 -7.99 -12.67
C ARG A 42 11.08 -7.84 -13.52
N LEU A 43 11.15 -6.97 -14.52
CA LEU A 43 10.15 -6.85 -15.57
C LEU A 43 10.51 -7.75 -16.74
N SER A 44 9.51 -8.43 -17.29
CA SER A 44 9.56 -9.04 -18.62
C SER A 44 8.65 -8.30 -19.57
N GLY A 45 9.21 -7.89 -20.72
CA GLY A 45 8.55 -7.02 -21.69
C GLY A 45 8.95 -5.55 -21.58
N ALA A 46 8.34 -4.71 -22.40
CA ALA A 46 8.51 -3.27 -22.29
C ALA A 46 7.75 -2.74 -21.06
N PRO A 47 8.24 -1.70 -20.36
CA PRO A 47 7.42 -1.06 -19.35
C PRO A 47 6.19 -0.40 -20.00
N PRO A 48 5.03 -0.39 -19.31
CA PRO A 48 3.91 0.45 -19.70
C PRO A 48 4.38 1.89 -19.97
N PRO A 49 3.90 2.54 -21.04
CA PRO A 49 4.25 3.93 -21.28
C PRO A 49 3.76 4.77 -20.10
N PRO A 50 4.54 5.77 -19.64
CA PRO A 50 4.07 6.65 -18.60
C PRO A 50 2.78 7.35 -19.07
N PRO A 51 1.81 7.54 -18.17
CA PRO A 51 0.57 8.22 -18.47
C PRO A 51 0.88 9.66 -18.90
N ARG A 52 0.07 10.17 -19.81
CA ARG A 52 0.20 11.54 -20.32
C ARG A 52 -0.38 12.54 -19.31
N VAL A 53 0.26 12.64 -18.15
CA VAL A 53 -0.08 13.65 -17.16
C VAL A 53 1.04 14.69 -17.13
N THR A 54 0.67 15.95 -17.38
CA THR A 54 1.58 17.09 -17.19
C THR A 54 1.32 17.68 -15.81
N ARG A 55 2.31 18.33 -15.19
CA ARG A 55 2.12 19.07 -13.93
C ARG A 55 1.25 20.34 -14.08
N GLY A 56 0.42 20.40 -15.13
CA GLY A 56 -0.67 21.35 -15.30
C GLY A 56 -0.24 22.81 -15.23
N SER A 57 -1.15 23.68 -14.78
CA SER A 57 -1.01 25.12 -14.58
C SER A 57 -0.40 25.55 -13.24
N THR A 58 -0.08 24.61 -12.34
CA THR A 58 0.43 24.89 -10.98
C THR A 58 1.88 25.41 -11.03
N PRO A 59 2.14 26.72 -10.89
CA PRO A 59 3.48 27.29 -11.09
C PRO A 59 4.53 26.71 -10.13
N GLU A 60 4.12 26.39 -8.91
CA GLU A 60 4.94 25.81 -7.85
C GLU A 60 5.49 24.44 -8.29
N CYS A 61 4.66 23.63 -8.96
CA CYS A 61 5.00 22.29 -9.42
C CYS A 61 5.72 22.22 -10.77
N ARG A 62 5.91 23.36 -11.46
CA ARG A 62 6.53 23.41 -12.80
C ARG A 62 8.04 23.57 -12.81
N LYS A 63 8.63 24.20 -11.78
CA LYS A 63 10.04 24.61 -11.81
C LYS A 63 10.98 23.38 -11.89
N ASN A 64 11.61 23.17 -13.04
CA ASN A 64 12.65 22.15 -13.32
C ASN A 64 12.31 20.71 -12.91
N ALA A 65 11.02 20.38 -12.87
CA ALA A 65 10.57 19.15 -12.26
C ALA A 65 10.44 18.06 -13.35
N PRO A 66 11.02 16.85 -13.17
CA PRO A 66 10.98 15.78 -14.18
C PRO A 66 9.53 15.36 -14.48
N PRO A 67 9.20 14.73 -15.62
CA PRO A 67 7.83 14.25 -15.85
C PRO A 67 7.28 13.47 -14.65
N PRO A 68 5.99 13.60 -14.31
CA PRO A 68 5.41 12.86 -13.20
C PRO A 68 5.68 11.37 -13.32
N ARG A 69 5.97 10.72 -12.19
CA ARG A 69 6.23 9.27 -12.14
C ARG A 69 4.94 8.45 -12.13
N ASP A 70 3.80 9.08 -12.41
CA ASP A 70 2.51 8.43 -12.35
C ASP A 70 2.50 7.15 -13.19
N ALA A 71 2.05 6.01 -12.65
CA ALA A 71 2.01 4.69 -13.28
C ALA A 71 3.28 4.21 -14.02
N ALA A 72 4.44 4.83 -13.81
CA ALA A 72 5.69 4.44 -14.45
C ALA A 72 6.35 3.31 -13.66
N VAL A 73 6.67 2.21 -14.34
CA VAL A 73 7.53 1.18 -13.75
C VAL A 73 8.95 1.74 -13.68
N VAL A 74 9.41 2.07 -12.48
CA VAL A 74 10.79 2.53 -12.27
C VAL A 74 11.71 1.33 -12.37
N LEU A 75 12.55 1.33 -13.41
CA LEU A 75 13.45 0.22 -13.71
C LEU A 75 14.92 0.54 -13.37
N GLY A 76 15.61 -0.47 -12.84
CA GLY A 76 17.06 -0.54 -12.79
C GLY A 76 17.67 -0.84 -14.17
N ALA A 77 19.00 -0.77 -14.24
CA ALA A 77 19.73 -0.93 -15.51
C ALA A 77 19.56 -2.31 -16.17
N GLY A 78 19.25 -3.35 -15.38
CA GLY A 78 19.01 -4.72 -15.84
C GLY A 78 17.53 -5.11 -15.89
N GLY A 79 16.61 -4.14 -15.83
CA GLY A 79 15.17 -4.39 -15.77
C GLY A 79 14.66 -4.81 -14.39
N GLU A 80 15.44 -4.55 -13.32
CA GLU A 80 14.98 -4.65 -11.94
C GLU A 80 13.82 -3.68 -11.69
N VAL A 81 12.80 -4.10 -10.95
CA VAL A 81 11.62 -3.26 -10.69
C VAL A 81 11.73 -2.65 -9.30
N ALA A 82 11.75 -1.32 -9.23
CA ALA A 82 11.64 -0.59 -7.98
C ALA A 82 10.19 -0.42 -7.55
N GLU A 83 9.99 -0.07 -6.28
CA GLU A 83 8.68 0.24 -5.70
C GLU A 83 7.68 -0.94 -5.78
N ALA A 84 8.17 -2.17 -6.02
CA ALA A 84 7.37 -3.38 -5.88
C ALA A 84 7.22 -3.73 -4.38
N PHE A 85 5.99 -4.00 -3.96
CA PHE A 85 5.66 -4.48 -2.62
C PHE A 85 5.67 -6.01 -2.62
N VAL A 86 6.60 -6.61 -1.88
CA VAL A 86 6.73 -8.07 -1.73
C VAL A 86 6.35 -8.47 -0.33
N TRP A 87 5.42 -9.41 -0.17
CA TRP A 87 4.89 -9.78 1.15
C TRP A 87 4.45 -11.25 1.21
N ILE A 88 4.39 -11.78 2.43
CA ILE A 88 3.78 -13.10 2.66
C ILE A 88 2.25 -12.96 2.58
N ARG A 89 1.65 -13.46 1.51
CA ARG A 89 0.21 -13.41 1.30
C ARG A 89 -0.53 -14.44 2.14
N GLU A 90 -0.03 -15.67 2.16
CA GLU A 90 -0.65 -16.84 2.82
C GLU A 90 0.43 -17.76 3.41
N GLY A 91 0.04 -18.61 4.36
CA GLY A 91 0.90 -19.65 4.95
C GLY A 91 1.47 -19.30 6.33
N LEU A 92 1.27 -18.07 6.82
CA LEU A 92 1.62 -17.73 8.20
C LEU A 92 0.62 -18.36 9.19
N PRO A 93 1.10 -18.93 10.30
CA PRO A 93 0.23 -19.27 11.42
C PRO A 93 -0.50 -18.03 11.94
N GLU A 94 -1.72 -18.22 12.44
CA GLU A 94 -2.45 -17.17 13.15
C GLU A 94 -1.64 -16.65 14.35
N GLY A 95 -1.74 -15.36 14.61
CA GLY A 95 -1.12 -14.74 15.77
C GLY A 95 -0.90 -13.24 15.63
N ASP A 96 -0.73 -12.58 16.77
CA ASP A 96 -0.57 -11.15 16.89
C ASP A 96 0.91 -10.77 16.86
N TYR A 97 1.31 -10.01 15.84
CA TYR A 97 2.67 -9.47 15.75
C TYR A 97 2.72 -8.04 16.33
N PRO A 98 3.82 -7.65 17.01
CA PRO A 98 3.97 -6.29 17.53
C PRO A 98 3.73 -5.23 16.46
N ILE A 99 2.96 -4.20 16.79
CA ILE A 99 2.74 -3.04 15.93
C ILE A 99 3.80 -2.00 16.31
N PRO A 100 4.63 -1.53 15.38
CA PRO A 100 5.55 -0.44 15.66
C PRO A 100 4.81 0.83 16.11
N THR A 101 5.33 1.51 17.13
CA THR A 101 4.79 2.79 17.61
C THR A 101 5.29 3.98 16.78
N GLY A 102 6.47 3.84 16.16
CA GLY A 102 7.03 4.83 15.25
C GLY A 102 6.23 4.93 13.95
N PRO A 103 5.94 6.15 13.47
CA PRO A 103 5.17 6.31 12.25
C PRO A 103 5.99 5.95 11.02
N VAL A 104 5.32 5.38 10.01
CA VAL A 104 5.83 5.42 8.64
C VAL A 104 5.62 6.84 8.12
N VAL A 105 6.61 7.44 7.47
CA VAL A 105 6.49 8.80 6.93
C VAL A 105 6.19 8.74 5.43
N VAL A 106 5.21 9.51 4.99
CA VAL A 106 4.94 9.81 3.58
C VAL A 106 4.97 11.32 3.43
N ASP A 107 5.84 11.80 2.57
CA ASP A 107 6.07 13.22 2.38
C ASP A 107 5.54 13.67 1.01
N GLN A 108 4.98 14.88 0.95
CA GLN A 108 4.62 15.56 -0.29
C GLN A 108 5.75 16.53 -0.59
N ARG A 109 6.60 16.16 -1.55
CA ARG A 109 7.77 16.95 -1.94
C ARG A 109 8.02 16.85 -3.43
N GLY A 110 8.40 17.96 -4.06
CA GLY A 110 8.56 18.03 -5.51
C GLY A 110 7.26 17.74 -6.26
N CYS A 111 6.11 18.03 -5.65
CA CYS A 111 4.78 17.68 -6.10
C CYS A 111 4.61 16.20 -6.44
N GLU A 112 5.12 15.34 -5.55
CA GLU A 112 5.01 13.88 -5.57
C GLU A 112 4.85 13.36 -4.13
N TYR A 113 4.26 12.18 -3.97
CA TYR A 113 4.38 11.44 -2.71
C TYR A 113 5.70 10.68 -2.63
N ALA A 114 6.40 10.79 -1.51
CA ALA A 114 7.68 10.15 -1.27
C ALA A 114 7.73 9.49 0.14
N PRO A 115 7.98 8.18 0.24
CA PRO A 115 8.02 7.22 -0.86
C PRO A 115 6.64 7.02 -1.51
N ARG A 116 6.63 6.57 -2.78
CA ARG A 116 5.40 6.27 -3.53
C ARG A 116 4.73 4.99 -3.03
N VAL A 117 5.51 4.03 -2.53
CA VAL A 117 4.99 2.78 -1.95
C VAL A 117 5.51 2.64 -0.53
N ILE A 118 4.60 2.40 0.41
CA ILE A 118 4.93 2.07 1.80
C ILE A 118 4.37 0.70 2.17
N GLY A 119 5.09 0.00 3.03
CA GLY A 119 4.52 -1.06 3.85
C GLY A 119 4.25 -0.54 5.26
N VAL A 120 3.09 -0.87 5.81
CA VAL A 120 2.68 -0.42 7.14
C VAL A 120 1.90 -1.52 7.86
N ARG A 121 2.07 -1.63 9.17
CA ARG A 121 1.28 -2.56 9.97
C ARG A 121 -0.12 -1.99 10.19
N ALA A 122 -1.17 -2.81 10.07
CA ALA A 122 -2.51 -2.40 10.46
C ALA A 122 -2.48 -1.90 11.92
N GLY A 123 -2.92 -0.68 12.17
CA GLY A 123 -2.84 0.01 13.48
C GLY A 123 -1.57 0.84 13.71
N GLN A 124 -0.54 0.76 12.86
CA GLN A 124 0.64 1.61 12.93
C GLN A 124 0.33 3.01 12.39
N PRO A 125 0.79 4.10 13.04
CA PRO A 125 0.59 5.44 12.54
C PRO A 125 1.37 5.67 11.22
N VAL A 126 0.79 6.46 10.33
CA VAL A 126 1.43 7.05 9.17
C VAL A 126 1.42 8.56 9.34
N ALA A 127 2.59 9.18 9.30
CA ALA A 127 2.76 10.63 9.32
C ALA A 127 2.85 11.15 7.88
N PHE A 128 1.84 11.90 7.46
CA PHE A 128 1.82 12.60 6.19
C PHE A 128 2.41 13.99 6.37
N ARG A 129 3.41 14.35 5.57
CA ARG A 129 4.08 15.65 5.59
C ARG A 129 3.87 16.40 4.28
N ASN A 130 3.95 17.71 4.33
CA ASN A 130 4.05 18.54 3.14
C ASN A 130 5.29 19.42 3.24
N ASP A 131 6.30 19.13 2.44
CA ASP A 131 7.54 19.92 2.33
C ASP A 131 7.48 20.90 1.14
N ASP A 132 6.42 20.85 0.33
CA ASP A 132 6.19 21.79 -0.76
C ASP A 132 5.43 23.04 -0.29
N ASP A 133 5.72 24.18 -0.93
CA ASP A 133 4.92 25.41 -0.79
C ASP A 133 3.52 25.28 -1.42
N ALA A 134 3.33 24.27 -2.27
CA ALA A 134 2.07 23.99 -2.93
C ALA A 134 1.06 23.37 -1.94
N LEU A 135 -0.21 23.71 -2.12
CA LEU A 135 -1.29 23.03 -1.40
C LEU A 135 -1.49 21.64 -1.98
N HIS A 136 -1.47 20.65 -1.11
CA HIS A 136 -1.81 19.27 -1.46
C HIS A 136 -2.98 18.76 -0.59
N ASN A 137 -3.37 17.52 -0.81
CA ASN A 137 -4.29 16.79 0.06
C ASN A 137 -3.97 15.30 -0.01
N VAL A 138 -4.26 14.58 1.06
CA VAL A 138 -4.12 13.13 1.16
C VAL A 138 -5.49 12.49 1.10
N HIS A 139 -5.77 11.76 0.03
CA HIS A 139 -7.00 11.01 -0.17
C HIS A 139 -6.71 9.51 -0.23
N ALA A 140 -6.89 8.81 0.89
CA ALA A 140 -6.81 7.36 0.93
C ALA A 140 -8.14 6.71 0.50
N LEU A 141 -8.08 5.86 -0.52
CA LEU A 141 -9.21 5.17 -1.14
C LEU A 141 -9.34 3.73 -0.63
N GLY A 142 -9.09 3.53 0.67
CA GLY A 142 -9.23 2.23 1.33
C GLY A 142 -10.69 1.81 1.53
N ARG A 143 -10.90 0.63 2.11
CA ARG A 143 -12.23 0.16 2.55
C ARG A 143 -12.46 0.48 4.01
N GLY A 144 -13.72 0.76 4.37
CA GLY A 144 -14.13 1.02 5.75
C GLY A 144 -13.28 2.13 6.42
N PRO A 145 -12.66 1.87 7.58
CA PRO A 145 -11.88 2.87 8.31
C PRO A 145 -10.52 3.20 7.66
N ASN A 146 -10.14 2.56 6.55
CA ASN A 146 -8.95 2.90 5.77
C ASN A 146 -9.21 4.01 4.73
N GLN A 147 -10.43 4.56 4.68
CA GLN A 147 -10.77 5.72 3.86
C GLN A 147 -10.63 7.02 4.66
N PHE A 148 -9.92 8.00 4.10
CA PHE A 148 -9.87 9.36 4.65
C PHE A 148 -9.44 10.36 3.57
N ASN A 149 -9.86 11.62 3.72
CA ASN A 149 -9.45 12.73 2.86
C ASN A 149 -9.21 13.99 3.72
N PHE A 150 -8.03 14.60 3.62
CA PHE A 150 -7.70 15.84 4.32
C PHE A 150 -6.70 16.69 3.54
N GLY A 151 -6.84 18.02 3.65
CA GLY A 151 -5.92 18.98 3.04
C GLY A 151 -4.59 19.09 3.79
N MET A 152 -3.54 19.42 3.04
CA MET A 152 -2.18 19.68 3.51
C MET A 152 -1.69 21.02 2.92
N PRO A 153 -2.25 22.16 3.35
CA PRO A 153 -2.06 23.45 2.68
C PRO A 153 -0.73 24.16 2.95
N LEU A 154 0.04 23.76 3.97
CA LEU A 154 1.21 24.51 4.43
C LEU A 154 2.47 23.65 4.37
N ALA A 155 3.57 24.24 3.89
CA ALA A 155 4.90 23.67 4.02
C ALA A 155 5.24 23.44 5.51
N GLY A 156 5.86 22.31 5.81
CA GLY A 156 6.17 21.83 7.17
C GLY A 156 4.98 21.25 7.93
N MET A 157 3.77 21.19 7.35
CA MET A 157 2.61 20.57 8.01
C MET A 157 2.80 19.06 8.13
N GLU A 158 2.50 18.51 9.31
CA GLU A 158 2.43 17.06 9.54
C GLU A 158 1.03 16.67 10.05
N THR A 159 0.45 15.61 9.49
CA THR A 159 -0.80 15.02 9.98
C THR A 159 -0.66 13.50 10.08
N LYS A 160 -1.04 12.94 11.23
CA LYS A 160 -1.03 11.48 11.44
C LYS A 160 -2.39 10.86 11.15
N ARG A 161 -2.37 9.71 10.47
CA ARG A 161 -3.53 8.82 10.29
C ARG A 161 -3.09 7.38 10.48
N THR A 162 -4.06 6.50 10.69
CA THR A 162 -3.80 5.07 10.88
C THR A 162 -4.70 4.28 9.94
N PHE A 163 -4.11 3.35 9.20
CA PHE A 163 -4.88 2.32 8.51
C PHE A 163 -5.22 1.22 9.52
N ALA A 164 -6.50 1.09 9.86
CA ALA A 164 -6.96 0.18 10.90
C ALA A 164 -7.10 -1.27 10.42
N LEU A 165 -7.42 -1.49 9.13
CA LEU A 165 -7.65 -2.82 8.57
C LEU A 165 -6.49 -3.26 7.67
N PRO A 166 -6.19 -4.57 7.62
CA PRO A 166 -5.30 -5.11 6.61
C PRO A 166 -5.92 -4.91 5.23
N GLN A 167 -5.17 -4.29 4.34
CA GLN A 167 -5.58 -4.02 2.97
C GLN A 167 -4.32 -3.78 2.15
N VAL A 168 -3.99 -4.77 1.31
CA VAL A 168 -2.77 -4.69 0.50
C VAL A 168 -3.00 -3.81 -0.71
N MET A 169 -2.29 -2.69 -0.66
CA MET A 169 -2.20 -1.61 -1.64
C MET A 169 -3.43 -0.71 -1.65
N VAL A 170 -3.67 -0.03 -0.53
CA VAL A 170 -4.60 1.11 -0.44
C VAL A 170 -4.07 2.25 -1.31
N PRO A 171 -4.82 2.71 -2.33
CA PRO A 171 -4.42 3.87 -3.12
C PRO A 171 -4.51 5.15 -2.29
N ILE A 172 -3.54 6.03 -2.46
CA ILE A 172 -3.49 7.37 -1.86
C ILE A 172 -3.29 8.37 -3.01
N GLY A 173 -4.22 9.30 -3.17
CA GLY A 173 -4.18 10.31 -4.23
C GLY A 173 -4.10 11.74 -3.69
N CYS A 174 -3.74 12.68 -4.55
CA CYS A 174 -4.03 14.10 -4.36
C CYS A 174 -5.11 14.51 -5.37
N ASP A 175 -6.23 15.02 -4.86
CA ASP A 175 -7.35 15.51 -5.67
C ASP A 175 -6.99 16.83 -6.38
N VAL A 176 -6.04 17.60 -5.83
CA VAL A 176 -5.54 18.85 -6.42
C VAL A 176 -4.53 18.59 -7.55
N HIS A 177 -3.73 17.53 -7.40
CA HIS A 177 -2.64 17.18 -8.30
C HIS A 177 -2.78 15.72 -8.75
N PRO A 178 -3.57 15.43 -9.81
CA PRO A 178 -3.99 14.07 -10.14
C PRO A 178 -2.87 13.07 -10.46
N TRP A 179 -1.65 13.55 -10.75
CA TRP A 179 -0.48 12.70 -10.96
C TRP A 179 0.13 12.17 -9.66
N MET A 180 -0.13 12.85 -8.53
CA MET A 180 0.41 12.45 -7.24
C MET A 180 -0.37 11.25 -6.72
N ARG A 181 0.31 10.11 -6.73
CA ARG A 181 -0.21 8.86 -6.19
C ARG A 181 0.82 8.21 -5.30
N ALA A 182 0.32 7.54 -4.27
CA ALA A 182 1.07 6.65 -3.41
C ALA A 182 0.21 5.42 -3.11
N TYR A 183 0.82 4.39 -2.51
CA TYR A 183 0.12 3.18 -2.11
C TYR A 183 0.63 2.64 -0.78
N ALA A 184 -0.30 2.19 0.05
CA ALA A 184 0.02 1.56 1.32
C ALA A 184 -0.31 0.07 1.31
N GLY A 185 0.72 -0.77 1.43
CA GLY A 185 0.60 -2.17 1.77
C GLY A 185 0.31 -2.32 3.26
N VAL A 186 -0.97 -2.40 3.64
CA VAL A 186 -1.37 -2.52 5.04
C VAL A 186 -1.50 -3.99 5.42
N VAL A 187 -0.60 -4.49 6.28
CA VAL A 187 -0.48 -5.93 6.62
C VAL A 187 -0.49 -6.20 8.12
N GLN A 188 -0.86 -7.43 8.51
CA GLN A 188 -0.93 -7.83 9.93
C GLN A 188 0.36 -8.39 10.51
N HIS A 189 1.37 -8.63 9.68
CA HIS A 189 2.65 -9.23 10.08
C HIS A 189 3.82 -8.39 9.56
N PRO A 190 5.04 -8.54 10.11
CA PRO A 190 6.20 -7.75 9.71
C PRO A 190 6.88 -8.25 8.43
N PHE A 191 6.46 -9.38 7.88
CA PHE A 191 7.11 -10.03 6.74
C PHE A 191 6.72 -9.43 5.38
N PHE A 192 7.26 -8.25 5.09
CA PHE A 192 7.12 -7.57 3.80
C PHE A 192 8.36 -6.72 3.50
N ALA A 193 8.50 -6.31 2.24
CA ALA A 193 9.55 -5.42 1.76
C ALA A 193 9.02 -4.54 0.62
N VAL A 194 9.62 -3.36 0.45
CA VAL A 194 9.47 -2.52 -0.74
C VAL A 194 10.82 -2.49 -1.43
N THR A 195 10.85 -2.83 -2.72
CA THR A 195 12.09 -2.89 -3.49
C THR A 195 12.64 -1.51 -3.82
N GLY A 196 13.97 -1.38 -3.81
CA GLY A 196 14.68 -0.23 -4.36
C GLY A 196 14.92 -0.38 -5.86
N VAL A 197 15.73 0.52 -6.43
CA VAL A 197 16.12 0.49 -7.87
C VAL A 197 16.90 -0.76 -8.28
N ASP A 198 17.42 -1.52 -7.32
CA ASP A 198 18.07 -2.80 -7.56
C ASP A 198 17.09 -3.99 -7.55
N GLY A 199 15.79 -3.74 -7.35
CA GLY A 199 14.72 -4.73 -7.33
C GLY A 199 14.84 -5.77 -6.22
N LYS A 200 15.80 -5.63 -5.30
CA LYS A 200 16.07 -6.64 -4.28
C LYS A 200 15.08 -6.53 -3.14
N TYR A 201 14.69 -7.68 -2.61
CA TYR A 201 13.88 -7.78 -1.40
C TYR A 201 14.43 -8.85 -0.46
N LEU A 202 14.11 -8.69 0.83
CA LEU A 202 14.41 -9.65 1.88
C LEU A 202 13.23 -9.73 2.85
N LEU A 203 12.67 -10.92 2.99
CA LEU A 203 11.74 -11.30 4.05
C LEU A 203 12.51 -12.15 5.05
N GLN A 204 12.56 -11.73 6.31
CA GLN A 204 13.37 -12.39 7.33
C GLN A 204 12.61 -12.58 8.63
N GLY A 205 13.09 -13.50 9.45
CA GLY A 205 12.46 -13.83 10.74
C GLY A 205 11.24 -14.74 10.58
N LEU A 206 11.14 -15.43 9.43
CA LEU A 206 10.03 -16.31 9.13
C LEU A 206 10.14 -17.58 9.99
N PRO A 207 9.02 -18.09 10.54
CA PRO A 207 9.01 -19.46 11.05
C PRO A 207 9.22 -20.47 9.91
N PRO A 208 9.60 -21.72 10.20
CA PRO A 208 9.57 -22.78 9.22
C PRO A 208 8.15 -22.98 8.68
N GLY A 209 7.98 -23.11 7.37
CA GLY A 209 6.66 -23.21 6.75
C GLY A 209 6.70 -23.14 5.23
N SER A 210 5.52 -23.25 4.62
CA SER A 210 5.30 -23.03 3.19
C SER A 210 4.47 -21.78 3.00
N TYR A 211 4.97 -20.83 2.20
CA TYR A 211 4.41 -19.50 2.06
C TYR A 211 4.04 -19.21 0.61
N THR A 212 2.87 -18.60 0.41
CA THR A 212 2.59 -17.88 -0.83
C THR A 212 3.16 -16.48 -0.66
N VAL A 213 4.19 -16.14 -1.44
CA VAL A 213 4.78 -14.81 -1.50
C VAL A 213 4.20 -14.09 -2.71
N GLU A 214 3.71 -12.88 -2.53
CA GLU A 214 3.15 -12.05 -3.61
C GLU A 214 4.02 -10.81 -3.83
N ALA A 215 4.29 -10.50 -5.10
CA ALA A 215 4.81 -9.22 -5.55
C ALA A 215 3.71 -8.42 -6.23
N TRP A 216 3.59 -7.15 -5.84
CA TRP A 216 2.70 -6.18 -6.46
C TRP A 216 3.50 -4.97 -6.96
N GLN A 217 3.11 -4.44 -8.12
CA GLN A 217 3.53 -3.14 -8.63
C GLN A 217 2.30 -2.47 -9.27
N GLU A 218 2.19 -1.14 -9.21
CA GLU A 218 0.93 -0.45 -9.54
C GLU A 218 0.42 -0.60 -10.99
N ALA A 219 1.34 -0.81 -11.93
CA ALA A 219 1.07 -0.85 -13.37
C ALA A 219 1.16 -2.27 -13.95
N LEU A 220 1.39 -3.28 -13.11
CA LEU A 220 1.61 -4.66 -13.52
C LEU A 220 0.65 -5.60 -12.76
N PRO A 221 0.27 -6.75 -13.35
CA PRO A 221 -0.42 -7.81 -12.64
C PRO A 221 0.36 -8.28 -11.41
N ARG A 222 -0.37 -8.68 -10.37
CA ARG A 222 0.21 -9.35 -9.19
C ARG A 222 0.80 -10.69 -9.61
N THR A 223 1.95 -11.04 -9.04
CA THR A 223 2.60 -12.35 -9.25
C THR A 223 2.81 -13.03 -7.92
N THR A 224 2.54 -14.33 -7.85
CA THR A 224 2.76 -15.15 -6.66
C THR A 224 3.74 -16.28 -6.92
N VAL A 225 4.50 -16.64 -5.89
CA VAL A 225 5.36 -17.83 -5.86
C VAL A 225 5.16 -18.56 -4.54
N VAL A 226 5.26 -19.89 -4.56
CA VAL A 226 5.19 -20.71 -3.35
C VAL A 226 6.61 -21.09 -2.92
N VAL A 227 6.97 -20.79 -1.68
CA VAL A 227 8.32 -21.04 -1.14
C VAL A 227 8.19 -21.74 0.21
N ALA A 228 8.75 -22.94 0.32
CA ALA A 228 8.90 -23.64 1.59
C ALA A 228 10.27 -23.36 2.17
N VAL A 229 10.35 -22.99 3.45
CA VAL A 229 11.61 -22.80 4.19
C VAL A 229 11.60 -23.60 5.49
N GLY A 230 12.72 -24.25 5.80
CA GLY A 230 13.01 -24.88 7.09
C GLY A 230 13.54 -23.88 8.13
N ASP A 231 13.85 -24.38 9.32
CA ASP A 231 14.46 -23.55 10.38
C ASP A 231 15.88 -23.12 9.99
N GLY A 232 16.20 -21.84 10.18
CA GLY A 232 17.46 -21.22 9.76
C GLY A 232 17.68 -21.14 8.25
N GLU A 233 16.78 -21.67 7.43
CA GLU A 233 16.99 -21.78 5.99
C GLU A 233 16.87 -20.40 5.32
N SER A 234 17.73 -20.16 4.33
CA SER A 234 17.62 -19.01 3.43
C SER A 234 17.35 -19.49 2.02
N LYS A 235 16.24 -19.08 1.40
CA LYS A 235 15.90 -19.41 0.00
C LYS A 235 15.81 -18.17 -0.87
N THR A 236 16.17 -18.37 -2.14
CA THR A 236 15.97 -17.38 -3.18
C THR A 236 14.65 -17.63 -3.90
N ALA A 237 13.87 -16.59 -4.14
CA ALA A 237 12.67 -16.61 -4.95
C ALA A 237 12.61 -15.33 -5.79
N ASP A 238 12.89 -15.44 -7.08
CA ASP A 238 12.82 -14.27 -7.98
C ASP A 238 11.41 -14.09 -8.52
N PHE A 239 11.04 -12.84 -8.79
CA PHE A 239 9.78 -12.49 -9.45
C PHE A 239 10.07 -11.93 -10.83
N VAL A 240 9.32 -12.43 -11.82
CA VAL A 240 9.23 -11.82 -13.14
C VAL A 240 7.81 -11.29 -13.30
N LEU A 241 7.66 -9.97 -13.31
CA LEU A 241 6.39 -9.31 -13.56
C LEU A 241 6.22 -9.17 -15.08
N HIS A 242 5.05 -9.54 -15.58
CA HIS A 242 4.74 -9.51 -17.01
C HIS A 242 3.79 -8.35 -17.31
N GLN A 243 4.05 -7.60 -18.37
CA GLN A 243 3.09 -6.63 -18.91
C GLN A 243 1.93 -7.33 -19.64
#